data_AF-A0A7W5EMA3-F1
#
_entry.id   AF-A0A7W5EMA3-F1
#
_cell.length_a   1.000
_cell.length_b   1.000
_cell.length_c   1.000
_cell.angle_alpha   90.00
_cell.angle_beta   90.00
_cell.angle_gamma   90.00
#
_symmetry.space_group_name_H-M   'P 1'
#
loop_
_entity.id
_entity.type
_entity.pdbx_description
1 polymer ?
#
loop_
_entity_poly.entity_id
_entity_poly.type
_entity_poly.pdbx_seq_one_letter_code
_entity_poly.pdbx_strand_id
1 'polypeptide(L)'
;MTRRITCALALLLALTTTAFGSTMKKPDIKKNPQPRMRYDITVTVDGAPATFDRVEGSVDYVVKNEECVPLTPIAGARVRPEERVPLELTHAGGNVYRGVIYADQFVDEDYFGRGVCHWGIVGAAARLKANQVTISAALYGNDILASGSNTRYYANRTFQVPMELLDNGEPARANFKEPGQTFSVTLKAEERTP
;
A
#
# COMPACT_ATOMS: atom_id res chain seq x y z
N MET A 1 -52.03 -23.06 59.34
CA MET A 1 -50.71 -23.59 59.72
C MET A 1 -50.12 -24.37 58.54
N THR A 2 -49.13 -23.71 57.94
CA THR A 2 -48.00 -24.10 57.10
C THR A 2 -48.03 -25.42 56.30
N ARG A 3 -47.87 -25.22 54.98
CA ARG A 3 -47.90 -26.16 53.85
C ARG A 3 -46.62 -27.00 53.78
N ARG A 4 -46.77 -28.29 53.43
CA ARG A 4 -45.67 -29.24 53.13
C ARG A 4 -44.92 -28.81 51.87
N ILE A 5 -43.59 -28.84 51.88
CA ILE A 5 -42.74 -28.68 50.70
C ILE A 5 -42.02 -30.00 50.47
N THR A 6 -42.29 -30.63 49.32
CA THR A 6 -41.64 -31.84 48.83
C THR A 6 -40.59 -31.45 47.79
N CYS A 7 -39.42 -32.09 47.87
CA CYS A 7 -38.30 -32.01 46.92
C CYS A 7 -38.68 -32.27 45.46
N ALA A 8 -37.99 -31.61 44.52
CA ALA A 8 -37.63 -32.21 43.24
C ALA A 8 -36.33 -31.59 42.67
N LEU A 9 -35.41 -32.48 42.35
CA LEU A 9 -34.10 -32.33 41.70
C LEU A 9 -34.29 -32.20 40.17
N ALA A 10 -33.44 -31.44 39.46
CA ALA A 10 -32.71 -31.88 38.23
C ALA A 10 -32.23 -30.73 37.30
N LEU A 11 -30.89 -30.69 37.14
CA LEU A 11 -30.05 -30.64 35.93
C LEU A 11 -30.22 -29.61 34.78
N LEU A 12 -29.03 -29.17 34.29
CA LEU A 12 -28.63 -28.70 32.93
C LEU A 12 -28.86 -27.19 32.66
N LEU A 13 -27.95 -26.42 32.04
CA LEU A 13 -26.94 -26.70 31.02
C LEU A 13 -25.82 -25.63 31.09
N ALA A 14 -24.56 -26.03 30.95
CA ALA A 14 -23.43 -25.11 30.84
C ALA A 14 -23.51 -24.32 29.52
N LEU A 15 -23.78 -23.01 29.59
CA LEU A 15 -23.61 -22.09 28.47
C LEU A 15 -22.13 -21.78 28.31
N THR A 16 -21.39 -22.69 27.67
CA THR A 16 -20.14 -22.31 27.02
C THR A 16 -20.53 -21.53 25.76
N THR A 17 -20.61 -20.21 25.89
CA THR A 17 -20.64 -19.34 24.72
C THR A 17 -19.26 -19.42 24.09
N THR A 18 -19.07 -20.40 23.21
CA THR A 18 -18.12 -20.24 22.10
C THR A 18 -18.69 -19.11 21.25
N ALA A 19 -18.37 -17.87 21.64
CA ALA A 19 -18.42 -16.75 20.73
C ALA A 19 -17.38 -17.06 19.64
N PHE A 20 -17.82 -17.84 18.64
CA PHE A 20 -17.14 -17.94 17.37
C PHE A 20 -16.94 -16.50 16.91
N GLY A 21 -15.67 -16.06 16.90
CA GLY A 21 -15.31 -14.72 16.48
C GLY A 21 -15.92 -14.47 15.11
N SER A 22 -16.93 -13.61 15.06
CA SER A 22 -17.52 -13.16 13.81
C SER A 22 -16.41 -12.47 13.03
N THR A 23 -15.90 -13.14 12.01
CA THR A 23 -14.98 -12.56 11.03
C THR A 23 -15.62 -11.29 10.49
N MET A 24 -14.94 -10.16 10.63
CA MET A 24 -15.44 -8.90 10.08
C MET A 24 -15.73 -9.09 8.59
N LYS A 25 -16.93 -8.70 8.15
CA LYS A 25 -17.28 -8.75 6.73
C LYS A 25 -16.32 -7.82 5.98
N LYS A 26 -15.59 -8.36 4.99
CA LYS A 26 -14.75 -7.53 4.11
C LYS A 26 -15.67 -6.54 3.38
N PRO A 27 -15.39 -5.22 3.43
CA PRO A 27 -16.22 -4.25 2.73
C PRO A 27 -16.12 -4.46 1.22
N ASP A 28 -17.20 -4.16 0.51
CA ASP A 28 -17.23 -4.15 -0.96
C ASP A 28 -16.66 -2.83 -1.47
N ILE A 29 -15.36 -2.81 -1.76
CA ILE A 29 -14.64 -1.59 -2.13
C ILE A 29 -14.87 -1.28 -3.61
N LYS A 30 -15.41 -0.09 -3.88
CA LYS A 30 -15.78 0.34 -5.25
C LYS A 30 -14.74 1.29 -5.82
N LYS A 31 -14.36 1.06 -7.08
CA LYS A 31 -13.57 2.02 -7.86
C LYS A 31 -14.43 3.21 -8.25
N ASN A 32 -13.84 4.40 -8.22
CA ASN A 32 -14.47 5.61 -8.72
C ASN A 32 -14.69 5.49 -10.24
N PRO A 33 -15.94 5.58 -10.74
CA PRO A 33 -16.23 5.46 -12.18
C PRO A 33 -15.72 6.66 -12.99
N GLN A 34 -15.46 7.80 -12.35
CA GLN A 34 -14.96 9.02 -13.00
C GLN A 34 -13.91 9.70 -12.11
N PRO A 35 -12.71 9.12 -11.97
CA PRO A 35 -11.65 9.73 -11.18
C PRO A 35 -11.15 11.01 -11.85
N ARG A 36 -10.88 12.04 -11.04
CA ARG A 36 -10.53 13.39 -11.49
C ARG A 36 -9.16 13.86 -11.02
N MET A 37 -8.62 13.28 -9.95
CA MET A 37 -7.33 13.68 -9.38
C MET A 37 -6.19 12.92 -10.07
N ARG A 38 -5.94 13.25 -11.34
CA ARG A 38 -4.95 12.58 -12.18
C ARG A 38 -3.54 13.06 -11.90
N TYR A 39 -2.61 12.11 -11.74
CA TYR A 39 -1.17 12.38 -11.68
C TYR A 39 -0.44 11.53 -12.72
N ASP A 40 0.40 12.19 -13.51
CA ASP A 40 1.37 11.50 -14.37
C ASP A 40 2.61 11.16 -13.53
N ILE A 41 2.98 9.89 -13.51
CA ILE A 41 4.16 9.37 -12.81
C ILE A 41 5.27 9.17 -13.83
N THR A 42 6.43 9.76 -13.54
CA THR A 42 7.67 9.54 -14.31
C THR A 42 8.69 8.84 -13.42
N VAL A 43 9.23 7.73 -13.92
CA VAL A 43 10.34 7.00 -13.30
C VAL A 43 11.57 7.18 -14.17
N THR A 44 12.64 7.74 -13.62
CA THR A 44 13.92 7.94 -14.33
C THR A 44 15.01 7.13 -13.66
N VAL A 45 15.78 6.36 -14.45
CA VAL A 45 16.85 5.50 -13.95
C VAL A 45 18.21 5.96 -14.46
N ASP A 46 19.00 6.65 -13.65
CA ASP A 46 20.25 7.26 -14.11
C ASP A 46 21.47 6.43 -13.72
N GLY A 47 22.23 5.99 -14.74
CA GLY A 47 23.54 5.35 -14.56
C GLY A 47 23.49 3.89 -14.07
N ALA A 48 22.35 3.20 -14.21
CA ALA A 48 22.25 1.80 -13.81
C ALA A 48 23.24 0.93 -14.60
N PRO A 49 24.05 0.09 -13.92
CA PRO A 49 25.04 -0.77 -14.58
C PRO A 49 24.41 -2.02 -15.23
N ALA A 50 23.11 -2.24 -15.05
CA ALA A 50 22.37 -3.40 -15.52
C ALA A 50 21.10 -2.97 -16.27
N THR A 51 20.69 -3.79 -17.23
CA THR A 51 19.36 -3.71 -17.84
C THR A 51 18.34 -4.40 -16.94
N PHE A 52 17.11 -3.90 -16.92
CA PHE A 52 16.03 -4.50 -16.13
C PHE A 52 15.19 -5.45 -17.00
N ASP A 53 15.00 -6.67 -16.52
CA ASP A 53 14.17 -7.69 -17.16
C ASP A 53 12.68 -7.33 -17.05
N ARG A 54 12.31 -6.62 -15.98
CA ARG A 54 10.94 -6.24 -15.69
C ARG A 54 10.87 -4.96 -14.88
N VAL A 55 9.92 -4.10 -15.23
CA VAL A 55 9.59 -2.89 -14.48
C VAL A 55 8.11 -2.94 -14.13
N GLU A 56 7.81 -2.90 -12.83
CA GLU A 56 6.44 -2.98 -12.31
C GLU A 56 6.14 -1.76 -11.45
N GLY A 57 4.94 -1.22 -11.56
CA GLY A 57 4.45 -0.18 -10.66
C GLY A 57 3.38 -0.71 -9.71
N SER A 58 3.25 -0.08 -8.55
CA SER A 58 2.08 -0.24 -7.68
C SER A 58 1.70 1.07 -7.00
N VAL A 59 0.43 1.26 -6.71
CA VAL A 59 -0.09 2.37 -5.89
C VAL A 59 -0.88 1.81 -4.72
N ASP A 60 -0.63 2.36 -3.55
CA ASP A 60 -1.29 1.96 -2.31
C ASP A 60 -2.28 3.03 -1.85
N TYR A 61 -3.44 2.58 -1.39
CA TYR A 61 -4.53 3.41 -0.87
C TYR A 61 -4.99 2.85 0.47
N VAL A 62 -5.47 3.75 1.35
CA VAL A 62 -6.02 3.38 2.65
C VAL A 62 -7.15 4.32 3.04
N VAL A 63 -8.14 3.81 3.77
CA VAL A 63 -9.10 4.65 4.48
C VAL A 63 -8.38 5.47 5.55
N LYS A 64 -8.47 6.80 5.50
CA LYS A 64 -7.70 7.71 6.36
C LYS A 64 -8.37 7.96 7.71
N ASN A 65 -9.70 7.98 7.76
CA ASN A 65 -10.46 8.21 8.98
C ASN A 65 -10.86 6.88 9.64
N GLU A 66 -10.15 6.49 10.69
CA GLU A 66 -10.34 5.17 11.29
C GLU A 66 -11.71 5.01 11.96
N GLU A 67 -12.34 6.09 12.40
CA GLU A 67 -13.62 6.07 13.13
C GLU A 67 -14.78 5.44 12.34
N CYS A 68 -14.72 5.45 11.01
CA CYS A 68 -15.72 4.78 10.17
C CYS A 68 -15.57 3.25 10.21
N VAL A 69 -14.45 2.70 10.72
CA VAL A 69 -14.13 1.27 10.73
C VAL A 69 -14.51 0.65 12.07
N PRO A 70 -15.22 -0.49 12.10
CA PRO A 70 -15.56 -1.18 13.34
C PRO A 70 -14.31 -1.74 14.03
N LEU A 71 -14.39 -1.91 15.35
CA LEU A 71 -13.39 -2.66 16.08
C LEU A 71 -13.48 -4.14 15.72
N THR A 72 -12.31 -4.76 15.52
CA THR A 72 -12.19 -6.21 15.36
C THR A 72 -12.61 -6.87 16.67
N PRO A 73 -13.56 -7.83 16.64
CA PRO A 73 -13.94 -8.57 17.83
C PRO A 73 -12.71 -9.18 18.50
N ILE A 74 -12.69 -9.19 19.83
CA ILE A 74 -11.61 -9.72 20.69
C ILE A 74 -10.34 -8.86 20.66
N ALA A 75 -9.81 -8.52 19.49
CA ALA A 75 -8.57 -7.74 19.37
C ALA A 75 -8.73 -6.27 19.77
N GLY A 76 -9.95 -5.71 19.66
CA GLY A 76 -10.21 -4.31 20.03
C GLY A 76 -9.45 -3.29 19.17
N ALA A 77 -8.97 -3.71 18.00
CA ALA A 77 -8.23 -2.88 17.06
C ALA A 77 -9.05 -2.66 15.78
N ARG A 78 -8.92 -1.49 15.15
CA ARG A 78 -9.51 -1.22 13.83
C ARG A 78 -8.54 -1.68 12.73
N VAL A 79 -9.04 -2.42 11.75
CA VAL A 79 -8.27 -2.83 10.57
C VAL A 79 -8.80 -2.03 9.39
N ARG A 80 -8.07 -1.00 8.98
CA ARG A 80 -8.52 -0.10 7.92
C ARG A 80 -8.54 -0.83 6.58
N PRO A 81 -9.56 -0.59 5.74
CA PRO A 81 -9.51 -1.03 4.36
C PRO A 81 -8.29 -0.43 3.65
N GLU A 82 -7.54 -1.31 2.98
CA GLU A 82 -6.33 -1.01 2.22
C GLU A 82 -6.44 -1.68 0.85
N GLU A 83 -6.00 -1.00 -0.20
CA GLU A 83 -6.00 -1.52 -1.56
C GLU A 83 -4.68 -1.19 -2.26
N ARG A 84 -4.11 -2.19 -2.92
CA ARG A 84 -2.93 -2.07 -3.77
C ARG A 84 -3.35 -2.28 -5.22
N VAL A 85 -3.15 -1.26 -6.05
CA VAL A 85 -3.48 -1.29 -7.47
C VAL A 85 -2.19 -1.37 -8.29
N PRO A 86 -2.11 -2.26 -9.31
CA PRO A 86 -1.01 -2.22 -10.27
C PRO A 86 -0.93 -0.86 -10.97
N LEU A 87 0.28 -0.33 -11.10
CA LEU A 87 0.57 0.84 -11.92
C LEU A 87 1.28 0.37 -13.18
N GLU A 88 0.62 0.55 -14.32
CA GLU A 88 1.18 0.28 -15.63
C GLU A 88 2.27 1.31 -15.94
N LEU A 89 3.52 0.85 -15.96
CA LEU A 89 4.70 1.65 -16.32
C LEU A 89 5.15 1.28 -17.73
N THR A 90 5.01 2.22 -18.66
CA THR A 90 5.42 2.05 -20.06
C THR A 90 6.78 2.70 -20.29
N HIS A 91 7.70 2.00 -20.97
CA HIS A 91 8.98 2.58 -21.37
C HIS A 91 8.76 3.75 -22.34
N ALA A 92 9.30 4.91 -22.01
CA ALA A 92 9.13 6.16 -22.76
C ALA A 92 10.39 6.56 -23.54
N GLY A 93 11.32 5.62 -23.73
CA GLY A 93 12.62 5.84 -24.36
C GLY A 93 13.74 6.16 -23.37
N GLY A 94 14.97 5.89 -23.79
CA GLY A 94 16.16 6.07 -22.95
C GLY A 94 16.01 5.34 -21.60
N ASN A 95 16.08 6.10 -20.52
CA ASN A 95 16.02 5.60 -19.15
C ASN A 95 14.75 5.97 -18.39
N VAL A 96 13.67 6.26 -19.13
CA VAL A 96 12.42 6.80 -18.58
C VAL A 96 11.27 5.82 -18.75
N TYR A 97 10.44 5.70 -17.71
CA TYR A 97 9.16 5.00 -17.72
C TYR A 97 8.05 5.95 -17.27
N ARG A 98 6.86 5.80 -17.82
CA ARG A 98 5.70 6.64 -17.50
C ARG A 98 4.49 5.80 -17.15
N GLY A 99 3.73 6.27 -16.18
CA GLY A 99 2.44 5.71 -15.81
C GLY A 99 1.48 6.81 -15.38
N VAL A 100 0.23 6.44 -15.16
CA VAL A 100 -0.81 7.36 -14.70
C VAL A 100 -1.48 6.76 -13.47
N ILE A 101 -1.72 7.59 -12.48
CA ILE A 101 -2.45 7.22 -11.27
C ILE A 101 -3.54 8.24 -10.99
N TYR A 102 -4.53 7.84 -10.17
CA TYR A 102 -5.58 8.72 -9.69
C TYR A 102 -5.61 8.72 -8.17
N ALA A 103 -5.50 9.87 -7.53
CA ALA A 103 -5.53 9.94 -6.07
C ALA A 103 -6.93 9.59 -5.50
N ASP A 104 -7.98 9.82 -6.28
CA ASP A 104 -9.39 9.53 -5.99
C ASP A 104 -9.89 8.24 -6.66
N GLN A 105 -9.02 7.20 -6.72
CA GLN A 105 -9.29 5.93 -7.40
C GLN A 105 -10.46 5.14 -6.81
N PHE A 106 -10.75 5.31 -5.52
CA PHE A 106 -11.80 4.60 -4.79
C PHE A 106 -12.89 5.55 -4.31
N VAL A 107 -14.11 5.03 -4.20
CA VAL A 107 -15.28 5.80 -3.76
C VAL A 107 -15.30 5.90 -2.24
N ASP A 108 -15.49 7.11 -1.74
CA ASP A 108 -15.82 7.36 -0.34
C ASP A 108 -17.26 6.87 -0.06
N GLU A 109 -17.41 5.92 0.87
CA GLU A 109 -18.70 5.28 1.16
C GLU A 109 -18.78 4.89 2.63
N ASP A 110 -20.00 4.80 3.17
CA ASP A 110 -20.25 4.22 4.49
C ASP A 110 -20.31 2.68 4.39
N TYR A 111 -19.13 2.05 4.40
CA TYR A 111 -19.01 0.60 4.27
C TYR A 111 -19.52 -0.17 5.50
N PHE A 112 -19.64 0.48 6.66
CA PHE A 112 -19.82 -0.19 7.96
C PHE A 112 -21.01 0.33 8.78
N GLY A 113 -21.79 1.28 8.25
CA GLY A 113 -22.90 1.95 8.94
C GLY A 113 -22.45 2.89 10.06
N ARG A 114 -21.25 3.48 9.93
CA ARG A 114 -20.59 4.31 10.97
C ARG A 114 -20.22 5.70 10.46
N GLY A 115 -20.75 6.09 9.30
CA GLY A 115 -20.35 7.29 8.58
C GLY A 115 -19.39 6.98 7.43
N VAL A 116 -19.16 7.98 6.58
CA VAL A 116 -18.39 7.82 5.35
C VAL A 116 -16.93 7.53 5.65
N CYS A 117 -16.38 6.47 5.05
CA CYS A 117 -14.95 6.22 5.01
C CYS A 117 -14.32 6.99 3.85
N HIS A 118 -13.29 7.76 4.16
CA HIS A 118 -12.55 8.59 3.23
C HIS A 118 -11.26 7.89 2.79
N TRP A 119 -11.15 7.60 1.50
CA TRP A 119 -9.94 7.04 0.92
C TRP A 119 -8.87 8.10 0.75
N GLY A 120 -7.61 7.67 0.83
CA GLY A 120 -6.50 8.50 0.42
C GLY A 120 -5.31 7.68 -0.03
N ILE A 121 -4.56 8.25 -0.98
CA ILE A 121 -3.33 7.65 -1.47
C ILE A 121 -2.28 7.56 -0.34
N VAL A 122 -1.56 6.45 -0.31
CA VAL A 122 -0.43 6.18 0.59
C VAL A 122 0.88 6.46 -0.13
N GLY A 123 1.00 6.03 -1.39
CA GLY A 123 2.16 6.27 -2.22
C GLY A 123 2.15 5.40 -3.48
N ALA A 124 3.08 5.70 -4.38
CA ALA A 124 3.37 4.90 -5.55
C ALA A 124 4.79 4.32 -5.44
N ALA A 125 5.00 3.13 -5.98
CA ALA A 125 6.30 2.48 -6.02
C ALA A 125 6.59 1.93 -7.41
N ALA A 126 7.86 1.98 -7.81
CA ALA A 126 8.39 1.29 -8.97
C ALA A 126 9.37 0.22 -8.50
N ARG A 127 9.20 -1.00 -9.02
CA ARG A 127 10.08 -2.15 -8.80
C ARG A 127 10.75 -2.51 -10.12
N LEU A 128 12.06 -2.35 -10.19
CA LEU A 128 12.88 -2.67 -11.35
C LEU A 128 13.68 -3.92 -11.05
N LYS A 129 13.36 -5.01 -11.73
CA LYS A 129 13.97 -6.32 -11.51
C LYS A 129 15.08 -6.56 -12.53
N ALA A 130 16.24 -6.97 -12.05
CA ALA A 130 17.33 -7.49 -12.86
C ALA A 130 17.89 -8.74 -12.18
N ASN A 131 17.82 -9.89 -12.85
CA ASN A 131 18.16 -11.19 -12.26
C ASN A 131 17.38 -11.45 -10.94
N GLN A 132 18.10 -11.72 -9.85
CA GLN A 132 17.56 -11.96 -8.51
C GLN A 132 17.39 -10.67 -7.68
N VAL A 133 17.75 -9.51 -8.23
CA VAL A 133 17.70 -8.23 -7.52
C VAL A 133 16.48 -7.44 -7.97
N THR A 134 15.75 -6.89 -7.00
CA THR A 134 14.68 -5.93 -7.21
C THR A 134 15.09 -4.59 -6.61
N ILE A 135 15.19 -3.58 -7.45
CA ILE A 135 15.38 -2.19 -7.05
C ILE A 135 14.01 -1.57 -6.82
N SER A 136 13.78 -1.02 -5.63
CA SER A 136 12.51 -0.44 -5.23
C SER A 136 12.69 1.04 -4.92
N ALA A 137 11.94 1.88 -5.62
CA ALA A 137 11.86 3.31 -5.40
C ALA A 137 10.41 3.71 -5.18
N ALA A 138 10.14 4.63 -4.25
CA ALA A 138 8.79 5.00 -3.87
C ALA A 138 8.63 6.52 -3.76
N LEU A 139 7.42 7.00 -4.00
CA LEU A 139 7.00 8.38 -3.80
C LEU A 139 5.78 8.37 -2.88
N TYR A 140 5.88 9.04 -1.72
CA TYR A 140 4.80 9.05 -0.74
C TYR A 140 3.62 9.89 -1.20
N GLY A 141 2.42 9.58 -0.69
CA GLY A 141 1.18 10.23 -1.08
C GLY A 141 1.21 11.75 -0.95
N ASN A 142 1.81 12.29 0.12
CA ASN A 142 1.94 13.74 0.29
C ASN A 142 2.82 14.37 -0.80
N ASP A 143 3.90 13.71 -1.19
CA ASP A 143 4.77 14.18 -2.27
C ASP A 143 4.06 14.08 -3.63
N ILE A 144 3.27 13.03 -3.85
CA ILE A 144 2.44 12.91 -5.07
C ILE A 144 1.47 14.09 -5.16
N LEU A 145 0.70 14.32 -4.10
CA LEU A 145 -0.30 15.39 -4.04
C LEU A 145 0.32 16.78 -4.18
N ALA A 146 1.59 16.94 -3.79
CA ALA A 146 2.37 18.16 -3.96
C ALA A 146 3.09 18.27 -5.32
N SER A 147 2.86 17.33 -6.26
CA SER A 147 3.61 17.23 -7.53
C SER A 147 5.13 17.19 -7.34
N GLY A 148 5.56 16.49 -6.30
CA GLY A 148 6.94 16.35 -5.89
C GLY A 148 7.67 15.18 -6.56
N SER A 149 8.88 14.93 -6.07
CA SER A 149 9.72 13.82 -6.53
C SER A 149 10.57 13.25 -5.40
N ASN A 150 10.93 11.98 -5.51
CA ASN A 150 11.85 11.30 -4.62
C ASN A 150 12.93 10.58 -5.42
N THR A 151 14.19 10.86 -5.10
CA THR A 151 15.35 10.17 -5.68
C THR A 151 15.98 9.27 -4.62
N ARG A 152 16.21 8.01 -5.00
CA ARG A 152 16.96 7.04 -4.20
C ARG A 152 18.21 6.63 -4.97
N TYR A 153 19.25 6.31 -4.22
CA TYR A 153 20.55 5.89 -4.74
C TYR A 153 20.83 4.44 -4.36
N TYR A 154 21.53 3.72 -5.23
CA TYR A 154 21.77 2.29 -5.11
C TYR A 154 23.21 1.98 -5.50
N ALA A 155 23.83 1.00 -4.86
CA ALA A 155 25.19 0.61 -5.19
C ALA A 155 25.23 -0.27 -6.45
N ASN A 156 26.20 -0.03 -7.33
CA ASN A 156 26.37 -0.84 -8.55
C ASN A 156 26.60 -2.32 -8.22
N ARG A 157 27.32 -2.58 -7.12
CA ARG A 157 27.60 -3.93 -6.61
C ARG A 157 26.35 -4.70 -6.15
N THR A 158 25.20 -4.04 -5.97
CA THR A 158 23.95 -4.72 -5.58
C THR A 158 23.61 -5.83 -6.56
N PHE A 159 23.90 -5.68 -7.86
CA PHE A 159 23.63 -6.71 -8.87
C PHE A 159 24.60 -7.91 -8.88
N GLN A 160 25.65 -7.88 -8.07
CA GLN A 160 26.67 -8.94 -8.01
C GLN A 160 26.40 -9.96 -6.88
N VAL A 161 25.34 -9.76 -6.10
CA VAL A 161 25.00 -10.66 -5.00
C VAL A 161 24.34 -11.94 -5.54
N PRO A 162 24.76 -13.14 -5.12
CA PRO A 162 24.24 -14.40 -5.63
C PRO A 162 22.97 -14.84 -4.86
N MET A 163 22.08 -13.91 -4.52
CA MET A 163 20.86 -14.17 -3.77
C MET A 163 19.75 -13.18 -4.10
N GLU A 164 18.52 -13.55 -3.79
CA GLU A 164 17.38 -12.64 -3.90
C GLU A 164 17.53 -11.45 -2.95
N LEU A 165 17.38 -10.25 -3.49
CA LEU A 165 17.53 -9.01 -2.74
C LEU A 165 16.50 -7.98 -3.20
N LEU A 166 15.83 -7.36 -2.23
CA LEU A 166 15.07 -6.13 -2.41
C LEU A 166 15.90 -4.97 -1.87
N ASP A 167 16.35 -4.08 -2.76
CA ASP A 167 17.12 -2.89 -2.39
C ASP A 167 16.20 -1.66 -2.47
N ASN A 168 16.01 -0.97 -1.34
CA ASN A 168 15.22 0.27 -1.24
C ASN A 168 16.10 1.52 -1.41
N GLY A 169 17.40 1.33 -1.60
CA GLY A 169 18.39 2.37 -1.80
C GLY A 169 18.61 3.22 -0.55
N GLU A 170 19.35 4.31 -0.73
CA GLU A 170 19.65 5.32 0.29
C GLU A 170 19.21 6.71 -0.21
N PRO A 171 18.89 7.65 0.70
CA PRO A 171 18.47 9.00 0.32
C PRO A 171 19.61 9.85 -0.27
N ALA A 172 20.87 9.47 -0.04
CA ALA A 172 22.03 10.19 -0.52
C ALA A 172 23.18 9.26 -0.91
N ARG A 173 23.93 9.61 -1.98
CA ARG A 173 25.12 8.86 -2.41
C ARG A 173 26.18 8.74 -1.32
N ALA A 174 26.30 9.75 -0.45
CA ALA A 174 27.25 9.79 0.66
C ALA A 174 27.02 8.69 1.71
N ASN A 175 25.85 8.04 1.72
CA ASN A 175 25.56 6.93 2.62
C ASN A 175 26.24 5.62 2.18
N PHE A 176 26.76 5.55 0.96
CA PHE A 176 27.51 4.41 0.47
C PHE A 176 29.00 4.56 0.75
N LYS A 177 29.69 3.44 1.00
CA LYS A 177 31.16 3.40 1.12
C LYS A 177 31.87 3.89 -0.14
N GLU A 178 31.25 3.67 -1.30
CA GLU A 178 31.76 4.09 -2.61
C GLU A 178 30.71 4.96 -3.34
N PRO A 179 30.58 6.26 -3.00
CA PRO A 179 29.53 7.12 -3.57
C PRO A 179 29.57 7.24 -5.10
N GLY A 180 30.76 7.13 -5.71
CA GLY A 180 30.94 7.17 -7.16
C GLY A 180 30.50 5.89 -7.89
N GLN A 181 30.29 4.79 -7.17
CA GLN A 181 29.84 3.50 -7.72
C GLN A 181 28.36 3.28 -7.43
N THR A 182 27.55 4.30 -7.74
CA THR A 182 26.11 4.29 -7.49
C THR A 182 25.32 4.76 -8.70
N PHE A 183 24.09 4.27 -8.81
CA PHE A 183 23.09 4.76 -9.76
C PHE A 183 21.88 5.30 -8.98
N SER A 184 20.96 5.96 -9.66
CA SER A 184 19.76 6.52 -9.02
C SER A 184 18.48 6.13 -9.73
N VAL A 185 17.40 6.06 -8.96
CA VAL A 185 16.03 5.99 -9.47
C VAL A 185 15.25 7.13 -8.87
N THR A 186 14.59 7.91 -9.74
CA THR A 186 13.74 9.03 -9.34
C THR A 186 12.31 8.74 -9.73
N LEU A 187 11.38 8.84 -8.77
CA LEU A 187 9.95 8.93 -9.04
C LEU A 187 9.52 10.38 -8.92
N LYS A 188 8.80 10.88 -9.93
CA LYS A 188 8.20 12.22 -9.92
C LYS A 188 6.72 12.11 -10.26
N ALA A 189 5.89 12.91 -9.58
CA ALA A 189 4.49 13.10 -9.90
C ALA A 189 4.26 14.49 -10.49
N GLU A 190 3.33 14.59 -11.43
CA GLU A 190 2.83 15.87 -11.94
C GLU A 190 1.31 15.80 -12.00
N GLU A 191 0.63 16.70 -11.29
CA GLU A 191 -0.82 16.85 -11.41
C GLU A 191 -1.21 17.24 -12.83
N ARG A 192 -2.25 16.60 -13.36
CA ARG A 192 -2.88 16.95 -14.62
C ARG A 192 -4.29 17.42 -14.34
N THR A 193 -4.48 18.73 -14.38
CA THR A 193 -5.80 19.33 -14.36
C THR A 193 -6.56 18.97 -15.64
N PRO A 194 -7.85 18.63 -15.56
CA PRO A 194 -8.72 18.42 -16.72
C PRO A 194 -8.74 19.60 -17.71
#